data_AF-A0A2S0MFP0-F1
#
_entry.id   AF-A0A2S0MFP0-F1
#
_cell.length_a   1.000
_cell.length_b   1.000
_cell.length_c   1.000
_cell.angle_alpha   90.00
_cell.angle_beta   90.00
_cell.angle_gamma   90.00
#
_symmetry.space_group_name_H-M   'P 1'
#
loop_
_entity.id
_entity.type
_entity.pdbx_description
1 polymer ?
#
loop_
_entity_poly.entity_id
_entity_poly.type
_entity_poly.pdbx_seq_one_letter_code
_entity_poly.pdbx_strand_id
1 'polypeptide(L)'
;MKTLQSPSKTAGFLAQLLERLDASRVPVDAHQYRTVVDSLTRMLSDDSVDWQPLLAESPAAAAVYENLHYAEAGLCRSPLEQAMTAEMHARAAIEAAARQAPAADSAFPDQAPTA
;
A
#
# COMPACT_ATOMS: atom_id res chain seq x y z
N MET A 1 2.16 33.76 0.93
CA MET A 1 1.81 32.36 1.26
C MET A 1 0.39 32.13 0.76
N LYS A 2 0.15 31.20 -0.16
CA LYS A 2 -1.23 30.87 -0.59
C LYS A 2 -1.89 30.07 0.54
N THR A 3 -3.04 30.51 1.02
CA THR A 3 -3.87 29.74 1.96
C THR A 3 -4.61 28.66 1.18
N LEU A 4 -4.38 27.39 1.52
CA LEU A 4 -5.11 26.27 0.94
C LEU A 4 -6.52 26.19 1.53
N GLN A 5 -7.48 25.74 0.73
CA GLN A 5 -8.86 25.53 1.15
C GLN A 5 -8.99 24.23 1.94
N SER A 6 -10.03 24.08 2.75
CA SER A 6 -10.31 22.82 3.45
C SER A 6 -11.05 21.81 2.56
N PRO A 7 -10.93 20.49 2.82
CA PRO A 7 -11.67 19.46 2.10
C PRO A 7 -13.19 19.68 2.20
N SER A 8 -13.89 19.49 1.08
CA SER A 8 -15.34 19.60 1.08
C SER A 8 -16.00 18.39 1.76
N LYS A 9 -17.20 18.58 2.33
CA LYS A 9 -17.99 17.48 2.93
C LYS A 9 -18.26 16.35 1.94
N THR A 10 -18.48 16.68 0.66
CA THR A 10 -18.70 15.69 -0.39
C THR A 10 -17.51 14.76 -0.56
N ALA A 11 -16.27 15.28 -0.48
CA ALA A 11 -15.07 14.45 -0.53
C ALA A 11 -15.02 13.46 0.64
N GLY A 12 -15.33 13.94 1.86
CA GLY A 12 -15.43 13.09 3.04
C GLY A 12 -16.47 11.98 2.91
N PHE A 13 -17.65 12.30 2.36
CA PHE A 13 -18.69 11.28 2.10
C PHE A 13 -18.25 10.24 1.06
N LEU A 14 -17.60 10.66 -0.03
CA LEU A 14 -17.09 9.74 -1.06
C LEU A 14 -16.00 8.83 -0.51
N ALA A 15 -15.09 9.36 0.32
CA ALA A 15 -14.06 8.59 1.00
C ALA A 15 -14.66 7.52 1.92
N GLN A 16 -15.62 7.90 2.76
CA GLN A 16 -16.31 6.95 3.65
C GLN A 16 -17.15 5.92 2.87
N LEU A 17 -17.76 6.32 1.74
CA LEU A 17 -18.45 5.39 0.87
C LEU A 17 -17.49 4.37 0.27
N LEU A 18 -16.32 4.81 -0.21
CA LEU A 18 -15.30 3.92 -0.76
C LEU A 18 -14.83 2.90 0.28
N GLU A 19 -14.53 3.32 1.51
CA GLU A 19 -14.15 2.40 2.60
C GLU A 19 -15.23 1.34 2.87
N ARG A 20 -16.50 1.72 2.82
CA ARG A 20 -17.61 0.77 2.99
C ARG A 20 -17.70 -0.22 1.83
N LEU A 21 -17.41 0.21 0.60
CA LEU A 21 -17.38 -0.68 -0.56
C LEU A 21 -16.19 -1.65 -0.46
N ASP A 22 -15.00 -1.17 -0.05
CA ASP A 22 -13.80 -2.00 0.16
C ASP A 22 -13.98 -3.04 1.27
N ALA A 23 -14.65 -2.66 2.37
CA ALA A 23 -14.92 -3.55 3.49
C ALA A 23 -16.12 -4.48 3.27
N SER A 24 -16.82 -4.38 2.13
CA SER A 24 -18.01 -5.17 1.86
C SER A 24 -17.71 -6.66 1.78
N ARG A 25 -18.49 -7.48 2.50
CA ARG A 25 -18.42 -8.95 2.44
C ARG A 25 -19.27 -9.55 1.32
N VAL A 26 -20.07 -8.73 0.66
CA VAL A 26 -20.91 -9.10 -0.47
C VAL A 26 -20.30 -8.50 -1.74
N PRO A 27 -20.35 -9.20 -2.90
CA PRO A 27 -19.88 -8.65 -4.16
C PRO A 27 -20.47 -7.27 -4.43
N VAL A 28 -19.60 -6.29 -4.63
CA VAL A 28 -19.96 -4.92 -5.02
C VAL A 28 -19.95 -4.83 -6.54
N ASP A 29 -20.89 -4.08 -7.09
CA ASP A 29 -20.90 -3.79 -8.52
C ASP A 29 -19.66 -2.97 -8.92
N ALA A 30 -18.93 -3.46 -9.93
CA ALA A 30 -17.68 -2.86 -10.35
C ALA A 30 -17.86 -1.44 -10.93
N HIS A 31 -19.00 -1.17 -11.57
CA HIS A 31 -19.28 0.15 -12.13
C HIS A 31 -19.54 1.18 -11.03
N GLN A 32 -20.30 0.79 -9.99
CA GLN A 32 -20.50 1.62 -8.80
C GLN A 32 -19.18 1.96 -8.12
N TYR A 33 -18.32 0.96 -7.91
CA TYR A 33 -17.01 1.16 -7.30
C TYR A 33 -16.17 2.18 -8.08
N ARG A 34 -16.05 1.98 -9.39
CA ARG A 34 -15.31 2.89 -10.28
C ARG A 34 -15.87 4.31 -10.25
N THR A 35 -17.19 4.46 -10.26
CA THR A 35 -17.83 5.78 -10.22
C THR A 35 -17.45 6.58 -8.96
N VAL A 36 -17.36 5.90 -7.81
CA VAL A 36 -16.94 6.53 -6.55
C VAL A 36 -15.46 6.93 -6.62
N VAL A 37 -14.59 6.02 -7.05
CA VAL A 37 -13.15 6.28 -7.19
C VAL A 37 -12.88 7.42 -8.18
N ASP A 38 -13.50 7.42 -9.35
CA ASP A 38 -13.32 8.45 -10.38
C ASP A 38 -13.79 9.83 -9.89
N SER A 39 -14.87 9.87 -9.11
CA SER A 39 -15.38 11.12 -8.54
C SER A 39 -14.46 11.65 -7.45
N LEU A 40 -13.97 10.77 -6.56
CA LEU A 40 -13.01 11.13 -5.53
C LEU A 40 -11.68 11.59 -6.15
N THR A 41 -11.18 10.89 -7.17
CA THR A 41 -9.94 11.23 -7.90
C THR A 41 -10.01 12.64 -8.49
N ARG A 42 -11.13 12.98 -9.17
CA ARG A 42 -11.32 14.32 -9.75
C ARG A 42 -11.26 15.43 -8.70
N MET A 43 -11.77 15.18 -7.49
CA MET A 43 -11.70 16.16 -6.40
C MET A 43 -10.28 16.27 -5.84
N LEU A 44 -9.64 15.13 -5.59
CA LEU A 44 -8.26 15.06 -5.06
C LEU A 44 -7.21 15.62 -6.02
N SER A 45 -7.54 15.86 -7.29
CA SER A 45 -6.68 16.52 -8.27
C SER A 45 -6.60 18.05 -8.10
N ASP A 46 -7.37 18.63 -7.16
CA ASP A 46 -7.34 20.08 -6.89
C ASP A 46 -6.24 20.44 -5.88
N ASP A 47 -5.13 20.98 -6.41
CA ASP A 47 -3.96 21.44 -5.63
C ASP A 47 -4.24 22.67 -4.74
N SER A 48 -5.40 23.32 -4.89
CA SER A 48 -5.76 24.48 -4.07
C SER A 48 -6.31 24.09 -2.70
N VAL A 49 -6.56 22.79 -2.48
CA VAL A 49 -7.14 22.24 -1.25
C VAL A 49 -6.05 21.53 -0.42
N ASP A 50 -6.07 21.76 0.89
CA ASP A 50 -5.29 20.99 1.85
C ASP A 50 -6.01 19.68 2.16
N TRP A 51 -5.66 18.63 1.42
CA TRP A 51 -6.24 17.30 1.58
C TRP A 51 -5.77 16.57 2.83
N GLN A 52 -4.70 17.04 3.49
CA GLN A 52 -4.04 16.31 4.58
C GLN A 52 -4.98 15.86 5.70
N PRO A 53 -5.96 16.65 6.17
CA PRO A 53 -6.91 16.21 7.20
C PRO A 53 -7.75 15.01 6.75
N LEU A 54 -8.29 15.04 5.53
CA LEU A 54 -9.09 13.94 4.99
C LEU A 54 -8.25 12.68 4.79
N LEU A 55 -7.04 12.84 4.27
CA LEU A 55 -6.15 11.71 4.00
C LEU A 55 -5.58 11.09 5.29
N ALA A 56 -5.57 11.81 6.41
CA ALA A 56 -5.20 11.27 7.72
C ALA A 56 -6.33 10.44 8.35
N GLU A 57 -7.59 10.80 8.05
CA GLU A 57 -8.78 10.14 8.59
C GLU A 57 -9.22 8.94 7.73
N SER A 58 -9.00 8.98 6.42
CA SER A 58 -9.48 7.96 5.47
C SER A 58 -8.32 7.25 4.74
N PRO A 59 -8.03 5.98 5.07
CA PRO A 59 -7.06 5.18 4.34
C PRO A 59 -7.40 4.97 2.87
N ALA A 60 -8.69 4.87 2.52
CA ALA A 60 -9.11 4.70 1.13
C ALA A 60 -8.84 5.96 0.29
N ALA A 61 -9.12 7.15 0.84
CA ALA A 61 -8.78 8.41 0.18
C ALA A 61 -7.26 8.58 0.05
N ALA A 62 -6.49 8.19 1.08
CA ALA A 62 -5.03 8.17 1.03
C ALA A 62 -4.49 7.33 -0.13
N ALA A 63 -4.98 6.10 -0.29
CA ALA A 63 -4.57 5.22 -1.39
C ALA A 63 -4.91 5.80 -2.77
N VAL A 64 -6.09 6.41 -2.94
CA VAL A 64 -6.45 7.06 -4.21
C VAL A 64 -5.54 8.27 -4.50
N TYR A 65 -5.30 9.11 -3.50
CA TYR A 65 -4.41 10.27 -3.63
C TYR A 65 -2.98 9.87 -3.99
N GLU A 66 -2.47 8.82 -3.37
CA GLU A 66 -1.14 8.26 -3.65
C GLU A 66 -1.05 7.71 -5.07
N ASN A 67 -2.04 6.94 -5.51
CA ASN A 67 -2.07 6.41 -6.87
C ASN A 67 -2.14 7.52 -7.92
N LEU A 68 -2.88 8.60 -7.63
CA LEU A 68 -2.98 9.77 -8.51
C LEU A 68 -1.63 10.47 -8.68
N HIS A 69 -0.91 10.70 -7.57
CA HIS A 69 0.38 11.40 -7.56
C HIS A 69 1.57 10.46 -7.66
N TYR A 70 1.34 9.19 -8.01
CA TYR A 70 2.37 8.15 -8.03
C TYR A 70 3.58 8.53 -8.88
N ALA A 71 3.33 9.12 -10.05
CA ALA A 71 4.37 9.53 -10.99
C ALA A 71 5.26 10.67 -10.44
N GLU A 72 4.76 11.46 -9.50
CA GLU A 72 5.44 12.65 -8.96
C GLU A 72 6.05 12.40 -7.57
N ALA A 73 5.41 11.58 -6.75
CA ALA A 73 5.78 11.34 -5.34
C ALA A 73 6.39 9.94 -5.07
N GLY A 74 6.27 8.99 -6.00
CA GLY A 74 6.52 7.57 -5.71
C GLY A 74 5.54 7.01 -4.67
N LEU A 75 5.79 5.79 -4.15
CA LEU A 75 4.97 5.11 -3.13
C LEU A 75 5.00 5.78 -1.72
N CYS A 76 5.49 7.01 -1.62
CA CYS A 76 5.93 7.60 -0.37
C CYS A 76 4.81 8.36 0.37
N ARG A 77 3.80 7.65 0.87
CA ARG A 77 3.01 8.07 2.03
C ARG A 77 2.84 6.99 3.10
N SER A 78 3.21 5.73 2.81
CA SER A 78 3.53 4.76 3.87
C SER A 78 4.73 5.29 4.69
N PRO A 79 4.78 5.14 6.02
CA PRO A 79 5.85 5.71 6.83
C PRO A 79 7.19 5.13 6.37
N LEU A 80 8.04 5.97 5.76
CA LEU A 80 9.34 5.57 5.22
C LEU A 80 10.15 4.78 6.26
N GLU A 81 10.10 5.23 7.52
CA GLU A 81 10.75 4.57 8.65
C GLU A 81 10.23 3.14 8.89
N GLN A 82 8.92 2.91 8.81
CA GLN A 82 8.34 1.58 9.01
C GLN A 82 8.71 0.65 7.84
N ALA A 83 8.65 1.16 6.61
CA ALA A 83 9.05 0.41 5.42
C ALA A 83 10.55 0.05 5.45
N MET A 84 11.41 1.01 5.80
CA MET A 84 12.84 0.80 5.96
C MET A 84 13.16 -0.19 7.09
N THR A 85 12.49 -0.07 8.23
CA THR A 85 12.66 -0.99 9.37
C THR A 85 12.23 -2.41 8.99
N ALA A 86 11.10 -2.56 8.29
CA ALA A 86 10.63 -3.85 7.80
C ALA A 86 11.63 -4.50 6.84
N GLU A 87 12.20 -3.72 5.91
CA GLU A 87 13.24 -4.19 4.98
C GLU A 87 14.51 -4.63 5.72
N MET A 88 14.97 -3.85 6.70
CA MET A 88 16.13 -4.21 7.53
C MET A 88 15.89 -5.51 8.31
N HIS A 89 14.71 -5.68 8.89
CA HIS A 89 14.33 -6.91 9.60
C HIS A 89 14.24 -8.11 8.66
N ALA A 90 13.65 -7.96 7.48
CA ALA A 90 13.56 -9.02 6.48
C ALA A 90 14.95 -9.48 6.05
N ARG A 91 15.86 -8.55 5.78
CA ARG A 91 17.25 -8.85 5.41
C ARG A 91 17.98 -9.61 6.51
N ALA A 92 17.86 -9.17 7.77
CA ALA A 92 18.46 -9.85 8.90
C ALA A 92 17.93 -11.28 9.09
N ALA A 93 16.62 -11.50 8.89
CA ALA A 93 16.00 -12.82 8.97
C ALA A 93 16.51 -13.75 7.86
N ILE A 94 16.61 -13.25 6.63
CA ILE A 94 17.17 -14.01 5.49
C ILE A 94 18.63 -14.38 5.76
N GLU A 95 19.46 -13.45 6.23
CA GLU A 95 20.87 -13.72 6.57
C GLU A 95 21.03 -14.72 7.71
N ALA A 96 20.13 -14.70 8.70
CA ALA A 96 20.12 -15.70 9.77
C ALA A 96 19.76 -17.10 9.25
N ALA A 97 18.71 -17.20 8.42
CA ALA A 97 18.31 -18.46 7.80
C ALA A 97 19.40 -19.03 6.88
N ALA A 98 20.05 -18.17 6.08
CA ALA A 98 21.15 -18.56 5.20
C ALA A 98 22.37 -19.11 5.99
N ARG A 99 22.66 -18.54 7.17
CA ARG A 99 23.73 -19.04 8.05
C ARG A 99 23.39 -20.35 8.76
N GLN A 100 22.10 -20.65 8.93
CA GLN A 100 21.61 -21.87 9.56
C GLN A 100 21.38 -23.01 8.58
N ALA A 101 21.49 -22.77 7.26
CA ALA A 101 21.48 -23.84 6.27
C ALA A 101 22.67 -24.77 6.53
N PRO A 102 22.43 -26.03 6.95
CA PRO A 102 23.51 -26.99 7.05
C PRO A 102 24.04 -27.27 5.64
N ALA A 103 25.32 -27.59 5.54
CA ALA A 103 25.91 -28.21 4.35
C ALA A 103 25.25 -29.58 4.12
N ALA A 104 24.04 -29.58 3.57
CA ALA A 104 23.34 -30.78 3.14
C ALA A 104 23.81 -31.16 1.73
N ASP A 105 25.12 -31.36 1.56
CA ASP A 105 25.64 -32.19 0.47
C ASP A 105 27.11 -32.60 0.69
N SER A 106 27.38 -33.38 1.73
CA SER A 106 28.64 -34.14 1.80
C SER A 106 28.44 -35.45 2.55
N ALA A 107 27.46 -36.25 2.12
CA ALA A 107 27.31 -37.64 2.57
C ALA A 107 26.56 -38.48 1.55
N PHE A 108 27.12 -38.64 0.35
CA PHE A 108 26.88 -39.84 -0.44
C PHE A 108 28.05 -40.80 -0.17
N PRO A 109 27.88 -41.82 0.69
CA PRO A 109 28.88 -42.88 0.79
C PRO A 109 28.90 -43.67 -0.52
N ASP A 110 30.08 -43.70 -1.11
CA ASP A 110 30.50 -44.51 -2.24
C ASP A 110 30.08 -45.97 -2.04
N GLN A 111 29.04 -46.43 -2.75
CA GLN A 111 28.72 -47.85 -2.85
C GLN A 111 29.35 -48.39 -4.12
N ALA A 112 30.48 -49.07 -3.95
CA ALA A 112 31.14 -49.88 -4.96
C ALA A 112 30.19 -50.98 -5.49
N PRO A 113 30.31 -51.38 -6.76
CA PRO A 113 29.38 -52.31 -7.38
C PRO A 113 29.61 -53.73 -6.88
N THR A 114 28.52 -54.47 -6.66
CA THR A 114 28.55 -55.92 -6.48
C THR A 114 27.91 -56.59 -7.69
N ALA A 115 28.65 -57.56 -8.25
CA ALA A 115 28.37 -58.49 -9.36
C ALA A 115 28.66 -57.96 -10.78
#